data_AF-A0A842Q557-F1
#
_entry.id   AF-A0A842Q557-F1
#
_cell.length_a   1.000
_cell.length_b   1.000
_cell.length_c   1.000
_cell.angle_alpha   90.00
_cell.angle_beta   90.00
_cell.angle_gamma   90.00
#
_symmetry.space_group_name_H-M   'P 1'
#
loop_
_entity.id
_entity.type
_entity.pdbx_description
1 polymer ?
#
loop_
_entity_poly.entity_id
_entity_poly.type
_entity_poly.pdbx_seq_one_letter_code
_entity_poly.pdbx_strand_id
1 'polypeptide(L)'
;GLWFLGYGFLSLHLFIILRSLDNIIKQRNVIIVSIISLLFIGYNVHILLSSEEFIVEVDFMALLVTIAYPILDLTLIVPSGVILISLRKDYQQFIPWFLSSLSLLFNAIADDGYVHDFVSGNSQNLWIWHLFYVTDFIIMSGALFWYNRFHISSSKLRRKIRVEP
;
A
#
# COMPACT_ATOMS: atom_id res chain seq x y z
N GLY A 1 1.03 18.56 5.09
CA GLY A 1 1.33 18.75 3.66
C GLY A 1 2.28 17.70 3.11
N LEU A 2 3.44 17.49 3.76
CA LEU A 2 4.50 16.59 3.27
C LEU A 2 4.06 15.11 3.12
N TRP A 3 3.07 14.66 3.89
CA TRP A 3 2.48 13.32 3.79
C TRP A 3 1.95 12.98 2.39
N PHE A 4 1.33 13.94 1.69
CA PHE A 4 0.82 13.73 0.32
C PHE A 4 1.92 13.45 -0.71
N LEU A 5 3.13 13.99 -0.52
CA LEU A 5 4.27 13.71 -1.38
C LEU A 5 4.76 12.26 -1.21
N GLY A 6 4.60 11.71 0.00
CA GLY A 6 4.88 10.30 0.29
C GLY A 6 4.02 9.37 -0.55
N TYR A 7 2.71 9.58 -0.58
CA TYR A 7 1.79 8.80 -1.44
C TYR A 7 2.17 8.87 -2.91
N GLY A 8 2.51 10.05 -3.42
CA GLY A 8 2.96 10.22 -4.80
C GLY A 8 4.19 9.37 -5.12
N PHE A 9 5.21 9.42 -4.25
CA PHE A 9 6.43 8.61 -4.42
C PHE A 9 6.16 7.11 -4.35
N LEU A 10 5.37 6.66 -3.36
CA LEU A 10 5.05 5.25 -3.13
C LEU A 10 4.18 4.67 -4.26
N SER A 11 3.19 5.44 -4.73
CA SER A 11 2.34 5.04 -5.85
C SER A 11 3.15 4.94 -7.15
N LEU A 12 4.04 5.91 -7.43
CA LEU A 12 4.95 5.83 -8.58
C LEU A 12 5.86 4.60 -8.51
N HIS A 13 6.41 4.30 -7.34
CA HIS A 13 7.23 3.10 -7.14
C HIS A 13 6.45 1.82 -7.47
N LEU A 14 5.23 1.68 -6.94
CA LEU A 14 4.36 0.54 -7.22
C LEU A 14 3.98 0.46 -8.71
N PHE A 15 3.72 1.59 -9.35
CA PHE A 15 3.36 1.62 -10.77
C PHE A 15 4.53 1.19 -11.67
N ILE A 16 5.76 1.56 -11.31
CA ILE A 16 6.97 1.09 -12.01
C ILE A 16 7.12 -0.43 -11.86
N ILE A 17 6.89 -0.96 -10.66
CA ILE A 17 6.91 -2.42 -10.42
C ILE A 17 5.84 -3.09 -11.26
N LEU A 18 4.60 -2.58 -11.20
CA LEU A 18 3.46 -3.09 -11.96
C LEU A 18 3.77 -3.17 -13.46
N ARG A 19 4.33 -2.09 -14.03
CA ARG A 19 4.75 -2.02 -15.44
C ARG A 19 5.85 -3.02 -15.76
N SER A 20 6.78 -3.28 -14.84
CA SER A 20 7.82 -4.30 -15.07
C SER A 20 7.27 -5.73 -15.02
N LEU A 21 6.10 -5.94 -14.41
CA LEU A 21 5.41 -7.21 -14.28
C LEU A 21 4.24 -7.39 -15.26
N ASP A 22 4.04 -6.46 -16.20
CA ASP A 22 2.86 -6.40 -17.08
C ASP A 22 2.65 -7.71 -17.88
N ASN A 23 3.73 -8.35 -18.32
CA ASN A 23 3.68 -9.64 -19.02
C ASN A 23 3.19 -10.83 -18.16
N ILE A 24 3.22 -10.69 -16.82
CA ILE A 24 2.80 -11.71 -15.86
C ILE A 24 1.37 -11.43 -15.37
N ILE A 25 0.98 -10.16 -15.35
CA ILE A 25 -0.30 -9.70 -14.83
C ILE A 25 -1.41 -10.04 -15.81
N LYS A 26 -2.45 -10.72 -15.31
CA LYS A 26 -3.67 -10.96 -16.08
C LYS A 26 -4.61 -9.79 -15.90
N GLN A 27 -5.17 -9.26 -16.99
CA GLN A 27 -6.17 -8.19 -16.95
C GLN A 27 -7.35 -8.50 -16.01
N ARG A 28 -7.75 -9.78 -15.93
CA ARG A 28 -8.77 -10.24 -14.97
C ARG A 28 -8.42 -9.91 -13.51
N ASN A 29 -7.17 -10.07 -13.11
CA ASN A 29 -6.74 -9.77 -11.73
C ASN A 29 -6.83 -8.26 -11.46
N VAL A 30 -6.45 -7.42 -12.44
CA VAL A 30 -6.58 -5.97 -12.35
C VAL A 30 -8.03 -5.56 -12.15
N ILE A 31 -8.94 -6.12 -12.95
CA ILE A 31 -10.39 -5.83 -12.86
C ILE A 31 -10.93 -6.25 -11.48
N ILE A 32 -10.62 -7.47 -11.03
CA ILE A 32 -11.10 -7.98 -9.73
C ILE A 32 -10.61 -7.09 -8.58
N VAL A 33 -9.31 -6.78 -8.54
CA VAL A 33 -8.74 -5.93 -7.49
C VAL A 33 -9.37 -4.54 -7.52
N SER A 34 -9.51 -3.94 -8.71
CA SER A 34 -10.11 -2.61 -8.85
C SER A 34 -11.55 -2.56 -8.35
N ILE A 35 -12.36 -3.59 -8.65
CA ILE A 35 -13.75 -3.69 -8.15
C ILE A 35 -13.77 -3.80 -6.63
N ILE A 36 -12.91 -4.66 -6.05
CA ILE A 36 -12.84 -4.84 -4.60
C ILE A 36 -12.41 -3.53 -3.91
N SER A 37 -11.40 -2.84 -4.45
CA SER A 37 -10.94 -1.56 -3.91
C SER A 37 -12.00 -0.47 -3.97
N LEU A 38 -12.76 -0.39 -5.08
CA LEU A 38 -13.87 0.54 -5.21
C LEU A 38 -15.00 0.25 -4.21
N LEU A 39 -15.32 -1.03 -3.97
CA LEU A 39 -16.31 -1.42 -2.97
C LEU A 39 -15.86 -1.07 -1.55
N PHE A 40 -14.58 -1.32 -1.24
CA PHE A 40 -13.99 -1.01 0.07
C PHE A 40 -14.09 0.49 0.39
N ILE A 41 -13.72 1.36 -0.56
CA ILE A 41 -13.79 2.80 -0.34
C ILE A 41 -15.21 3.33 -0.41
N GLY A 42 -16.05 2.77 -1.28
CA GLY A 42 -17.48 3.09 -1.31
C GLY A 42 -18.13 2.85 0.06
N TYR A 43 -17.74 1.77 0.74
CA TYR A 43 -18.15 1.49 2.12
C TYR A 43 -17.61 2.52 3.12
N ASN A 44 -16.32 2.86 3.06
CA ASN A 44 -15.74 3.89 3.95
C ASN A 44 -16.41 5.26 3.79
N VAL A 45 -16.65 5.70 2.55
CA VAL A 45 -17.36 6.96 2.25
C VAL A 45 -18.81 6.91 2.74
N HIS A 46 -19.49 5.78 2.56
CA HIS A 46 -20.87 5.62 3.04
C HIS A 46 -20.97 5.76 4.56
N ILE A 47 -20.04 5.16 5.32
CA ILE A 47 -19.99 5.31 6.78
C ILE A 47 -19.73 6.75 7.17
N LEU A 48 -18.77 7.40 6.51
CA LEU A 48 -18.44 8.79 6.78
C LEU A 48 -19.67 9.70 6.62
N LEU A 49 -20.40 9.56 5.52
CA LEU A 49 -21.62 10.33 5.25
C LEU A 49 -22.79 9.98 6.17
N SER A 50 -22.77 8.80 6.80
CA SER A 50 -23.82 8.36 7.73
C SER A 50 -23.53 8.76 9.18
N SER A 51 -22.34 9.29 9.47
CA SER A 51 -21.96 9.73 10.82
C SER A 51 -22.47 11.16 11.09
N GLU A 52 -23.43 11.30 12.01
CA GLU A 52 -24.04 12.60 12.35
C GLU A 52 -23.05 13.57 13.03
N GLU A 53 -22.08 13.05 13.78
CA GLU A 53 -21.04 13.84 14.47
C GLU A 53 -20.08 14.53 13.48
N PHE A 54 -19.79 13.91 12.33
CA PHE A 54 -18.88 14.46 11.33
C PHE A 54 -19.49 15.61 10.52
N ILE A 55 -20.82 15.68 10.42
CA ILE A 55 -21.49 16.68 9.56
C ILE A 55 -21.62 18.05 10.26
N VAL A 56 -21.59 18.09 11.59
CA VAL A 56 -21.93 19.30 12.37
C VAL A 56 -20.70 20.12 12.80
N GLU A 57 -19.54 19.49 13.01
CA GLU A 57 -18.35 20.16 13.59
C GLU A 57 -17.15 20.32 12.64
N VAL A 58 -17.23 19.84 11.40
CA VAL A 58 -16.03 19.66 10.57
C VAL A 58 -15.73 20.88 9.69
N ASP A 59 -14.54 21.46 9.91
CA ASP A 59 -13.95 22.47 9.04
C ASP A 59 -13.78 21.95 7.60
N PHE A 60 -13.96 22.81 6.60
CA PHE A 60 -13.85 22.44 5.18
C PHE A 60 -12.52 21.75 4.86
N MET A 61 -11.43 22.17 5.51
CA MET A 61 -10.12 21.53 5.36
C MET A 61 -10.08 20.10 5.89
N ALA A 62 -10.74 19.82 7.02
CA ALA A 62 -10.81 18.48 7.57
C ALA A 62 -11.64 17.55 6.67
N LEU A 63 -12.76 18.05 6.12
CA LEU A 63 -13.55 17.30 5.13
C LEU A 63 -12.75 16.96 3.87
N LEU A 64 -11.97 17.91 3.36
CA LEU A 64 -11.12 17.72 2.18
C LEU A 64 -10.07 16.63 2.44
N VAL A 65 -9.44 16.66 3.62
CA VAL A 65 -8.44 15.67 4.03
C VAL A 65 -9.08 14.28 4.17
N THR A 66 -10.25 14.18 4.78
CA THR A 66 -10.97 12.91 4.98
C THR A 66 -11.44 12.27 3.66
N ILE A 67 -11.72 13.05 2.62
CA ILE A 67 -12.03 12.52 1.28
C ILE A 67 -10.76 12.20 0.48
N ALA A 68 -9.70 13.01 0.66
CA ALA A 68 -8.45 12.82 -0.09
C ALA A 68 -7.74 11.51 0.28
N TYR A 69 -7.74 11.10 1.55
CA TYR A 69 -7.06 9.88 1.99
C TYR A 69 -7.59 8.60 1.31
N PRO A 70 -8.91 8.29 1.32
CA PRO A 70 -9.42 7.11 0.62
C PRO A 70 -9.12 7.09 -0.88
N ILE A 71 -9.11 8.26 -1.53
CA ILE A 71 -8.75 8.37 -2.95
C ILE A 71 -7.26 8.06 -3.16
N LEU A 72 -6.39 8.53 -2.27
CA LEU A 72 -4.96 8.24 -2.33
C LEU A 72 -4.69 6.76 -2.02
N ASP A 73 -5.46 6.16 -1.13
CA ASP A 73 -5.36 4.74 -0.82
C ASP A 73 -5.69 3.86 -2.02
N LEU A 74 -6.60 4.26 -2.92
CA LEU A 74 -6.78 3.54 -4.22
C LEU A 74 -5.48 3.40 -4.99
N THR A 75 -4.69 4.47 -4.99
CA THR A 75 -3.43 4.52 -5.76
C THR A 75 -2.36 3.61 -5.17
N LEU A 76 -2.54 3.11 -3.95
CA LEU A 76 -1.69 2.14 -3.29
C LEU A 76 -2.30 0.73 -3.29
N ILE A 77 -3.58 0.60 -2.89
CA ILE A 77 -4.31 -0.68 -2.77
C ILE A 77 -4.39 -1.39 -4.11
N VAL A 78 -4.77 -0.69 -5.18
CA VAL A 78 -4.95 -1.30 -6.50
C VAL A 78 -3.65 -1.92 -7.03
N PRO A 79 -2.54 -1.16 -7.20
CA PRO A 79 -1.31 -1.76 -7.70
C PRO A 79 -0.73 -2.79 -6.72
N SER A 80 -0.80 -2.56 -5.41
CA SER A 80 -0.32 -3.52 -4.41
C SER A 80 -1.06 -4.85 -4.48
N GLY A 81 -2.40 -4.81 -4.51
CA GLY A 81 -3.24 -6.00 -4.61
C GLY A 81 -2.99 -6.77 -5.91
N VAL A 82 -2.82 -6.07 -7.03
CA VAL A 82 -2.49 -6.71 -8.32
C VAL A 82 -1.13 -7.39 -8.28
N ILE A 83 -0.11 -6.74 -7.71
CA ILE A 83 1.23 -7.32 -7.56
C ILE A 83 1.17 -8.57 -6.68
N LEU A 84 0.52 -8.51 -5.52
CA LEU A 84 0.40 -9.62 -4.57
C LEU A 84 -0.32 -10.84 -5.18
N ILE A 85 -1.39 -10.63 -5.94
CA ILE A 85 -2.13 -11.74 -6.57
C ILE A 85 -1.36 -12.34 -7.76
N SER A 86 -0.58 -11.52 -8.47
CA SER A 86 0.14 -11.93 -9.67
C SER A 86 1.48 -12.59 -9.35
N LEU A 87 2.15 -12.20 -8.27
CA LEU A 87 3.37 -12.80 -7.77
C LEU A 87 3.07 -14.07 -6.95
N ARG A 88 2.68 -15.15 -7.63
CA ARG A 88 2.47 -16.48 -7.01
C ARG A 88 3.56 -17.51 -7.30
N LYS A 89 4.62 -17.16 -8.06
CA LYS A 89 5.68 -18.11 -8.47
C LYS A 89 7.04 -17.78 -7.87
N ASP A 90 7.70 -18.84 -7.40
CA ASP A 90 8.90 -18.96 -6.55
C ASP A 90 10.21 -18.33 -7.06
N TYR A 91 10.21 -17.03 -7.41
CA TYR A 91 11.45 -16.33 -7.72
C TYR A 91 11.87 -15.44 -6.55
N GLN A 92 13.05 -15.73 -6.00
CA GLN A 92 13.69 -14.93 -4.93
C GLN A 92 13.82 -13.44 -5.26
N GLN A 93 13.78 -13.09 -6.56
CA GLN A 93 13.81 -11.71 -7.05
C GLN A 93 12.50 -10.95 -6.81
N PHE A 94 11.38 -11.65 -6.62
CA PHE A 94 10.06 -11.07 -6.40
C PHE A 94 9.75 -10.81 -4.92
N ILE A 95 10.53 -11.37 -4.00
CA ILE A 95 10.32 -11.22 -2.55
C ILE A 95 10.34 -9.75 -2.10
N PRO A 96 11.28 -8.88 -2.52
CA PRO A 96 11.24 -7.46 -2.16
C PRO A 96 9.99 -6.75 -2.66
N TRP A 97 9.55 -7.06 -3.89
CA TRP A 97 8.37 -6.43 -4.48
C TRP A 97 7.08 -6.90 -3.84
N PHE A 98 7.01 -8.18 -3.49
CA PHE A 98 5.92 -8.76 -2.71
C PHE A 98 5.83 -8.10 -1.34
N LEU A 99 6.95 -8.06 -0.59
CA LEU A 99 6.98 -7.47 0.74
C LEU A 99 6.66 -5.97 0.69
N SER A 100 7.24 -5.21 -0.23
CA SER A 100 6.93 -3.77 -0.39
C SER A 100 5.46 -3.53 -0.72
N SER A 101 4.85 -4.38 -1.57
CA SER A 101 3.42 -4.26 -1.90
C SER A 101 2.53 -4.64 -0.72
N LEU A 102 2.93 -5.65 0.05
CA LEU A 102 2.20 -6.08 1.26
C LEU A 102 2.23 -4.99 2.34
N SER A 103 3.40 -4.37 2.52
CA SER A 103 3.61 -3.23 3.40
C SER A 103 2.64 -2.11 3.09
N LEU A 104 2.64 -1.65 1.84
CA LEU A 104 1.82 -0.53 1.38
C LEU A 104 0.33 -0.84 1.39
N LEU A 105 -0.06 -2.11 1.19
CA LEU A 105 -1.43 -2.53 1.37
C LEU A 105 -1.87 -2.44 2.83
N PHE A 106 -1.04 -2.88 3.79
CA PHE A 106 -1.36 -2.73 5.21
C PHE A 106 -1.40 -1.28 5.66
N ASN A 107 -0.52 -0.45 5.13
CA ASN A 107 -0.50 0.99 5.42
C ASN A 107 -1.83 1.65 5.00
N ALA A 108 -2.25 1.46 3.75
CA ALA A 108 -3.52 2.01 3.24
C ALA A 108 -4.75 1.47 4.00
N ILE A 109 -4.77 0.18 4.37
CA ILE A 109 -5.86 -0.37 5.20
C ILE A 109 -5.87 0.24 6.60
N ALA A 110 -4.70 0.52 7.17
CA ALA A 110 -4.57 1.12 8.49
C ALA A 110 -5.02 2.58 8.51
N ASP A 111 -4.72 3.33 7.44
CA ASP A 111 -5.18 4.71 7.28
C ASP A 111 -6.71 4.78 7.25
N ASP A 112 -7.34 3.99 6.38
CA ASP A 112 -8.82 3.93 6.27
C ASP A 112 -9.47 3.47 7.58
N GLY A 113 -8.92 2.45 8.22
CA GLY A 113 -9.41 1.95 9.51
C GLY A 113 -9.25 2.93 10.66
N TYR A 114 -8.13 3.65 10.70
CA TYR A 114 -7.87 4.68 11.69
C TYR A 114 -8.86 5.83 11.57
N VAL A 115 -9.11 6.31 10.34
CA VAL A 115 -10.10 7.37 10.09
C VAL A 115 -11.49 6.92 10.51
N HIS A 116 -11.87 5.67 10.23
CA HIS A 116 -13.15 5.11 10.68
C HIS A 116 -13.31 5.13 12.21
N ASP A 117 -12.33 4.62 12.95
CA ASP A 117 -12.41 4.55 14.42
C ASP A 117 -12.26 5.93 15.07
N PHE A 118 -11.55 6.84 14.42
CA PHE A 118 -11.45 8.24 14.84
C PHE A 118 -12.78 8.98 14.67
N VAL A 119 -13.44 8.83 13.52
CA VAL A 119 -14.73 9.49 13.23
C VAL A 119 -15.89 8.89 14.04
N SER A 120 -15.84 7.59 14.36
CA SER A 120 -16.84 6.94 15.21
C SER A 120 -16.67 7.19 16.72
N GLY A 121 -15.71 8.04 17.12
CA GLY A 121 -15.43 8.35 18.52
C GLY A 121 -14.82 7.19 19.30
N ASN A 122 -14.46 6.08 18.64
CA ASN A 122 -13.97 4.85 19.25
C ASN A 122 -12.45 4.88 19.48
N SER A 123 -12.01 5.86 20.27
CA SER A 123 -10.60 6.09 20.60
C SER A 123 -9.91 4.89 21.27
N GLN A 124 -10.68 3.97 21.88
CA GLN A 124 -10.15 2.77 22.53
C GLN A 124 -9.63 1.72 21.56
N ASN A 125 -10.03 1.74 20.28
CA ASN A 125 -9.59 0.78 19.28
C ASN A 125 -8.40 1.26 18.43
N LEU A 126 -7.97 2.51 18.59
CA LEU A 126 -6.89 3.11 17.80
C LEU A 126 -5.54 2.36 17.90
N TRP A 127 -5.30 1.65 19.01
CA TRP A 127 -4.09 0.83 19.18
C TRP A 127 -3.97 -0.29 18.16
N ILE A 128 -5.09 -0.82 17.65
CA ILE A 128 -5.09 -1.87 16.63
C ILE A 128 -4.45 -1.34 15.35
N TRP A 129 -4.84 -0.13 14.92
CA TRP A 129 -4.28 0.51 13.74
C TRP A 129 -2.80 0.86 13.93
N HIS A 130 -2.39 1.25 15.14
CA HIS A 130 -0.97 1.40 15.47
C HIS A 130 -0.15 0.12 15.27
N LEU A 131 -0.71 -1.06 15.54
CA LEU A 131 -0.04 -2.32 15.25
C LEU A 131 0.12 -2.58 13.74
N PHE A 132 -0.86 -2.17 12.93
CA PHE A 132 -0.74 -2.25 11.47
C PHE A 132 0.38 -1.34 10.95
N TYR A 133 0.50 -0.11 11.44
CA TYR A 133 1.61 0.78 11.07
C TYR A 133 2.98 0.20 11.49
N VAL A 134 3.09 -0.37 12.68
CA VAL A 134 4.33 -1.04 13.12
C VAL A 134 4.65 -2.24 12.21
N THR A 135 3.63 -3.01 11.85
CA THR A 135 3.76 -4.17 10.96
C THR A 135 4.23 -3.76 9.57
N ASP A 136 3.68 -2.67 9.02
CA ASP A 136 4.14 -2.05 7.78
C ASP A 136 5.65 -1.75 7.86
N PHE A 137 6.11 -1.03 8.88
CA PHE A 137 7.54 -0.75 9.02
C PHE A 137 8.42 -2.00 9.09
N ILE A 138 7.97 -3.06 9.77
CA ILE A 138 8.69 -4.33 9.87
C ILE A 138 8.78 -5.01 8.49
N ILE A 139 7.66 -5.06 7.76
CA ILE A 139 7.60 -5.68 6.42
C ILE A 139 8.47 -4.90 5.43
N MET A 140 8.38 -3.56 5.43
CA MET A 140 9.21 -2.70 4.59
C MET A 140 10.70 -2.89 4.88
N SER A 141 11.08 -2.96 6.16
CA SER A 141 12.45 -3.23 6.57
C SER A 141 12.93 -4.61 6.08
N GLY A 142 12.06 -5.62 6.13
CA GLY A 142 12.32 -6.94 5.56
C GLY A 142 12.52 -6.91 4.04
N ALA A 143 11.71 -6.13 3.32
CA ALA A 143 11.83 -5.95 1.88
C ALA A 143 13.20 -5.36 1.49
N LEU A 144 13.62 -4.30 2.19
CA LEU A 144 14.91 -3.63 1.98
C LEU A 144 16.09 -4.53 2.35
N PHE A 145 15.99 -5.26 3.45
CA PHE A 145 17.02 -6.22 3.86
C PHE A 145 17.22 -7.31 2.82
N TRP A 146 16.13 -7.89 2.32
CA TRP A 146 16.20 -8.91 1.27
C TRP A 146 16.80 -8.36 -0.02
N TYR A 147 16.35 -7.17 -0.44
CA TYR A 147 16.89 -6.50 -1.62
C TYR A 147 18.40 -6.29 -1.51
N ASN A 148 18.88 -5.76 -0.37
CA ASN A 148 20.30 -5.56 -0.14
C ASN A 148 21.08 -6.88 -0.16
N ARG A 149 20.60 -7.90 0.57
CA ARG A 149 21.32 -9.16 0.72
C ARG A 149 21.42 -9.97 -0.58
N PHE A 150 20.34 -10.06 -1.36
CA PHE A 150 20.28 -11.00 -2.48
C PHE A 150 20.40 -10.34 -3.86
N HIS A 151 19.96 -9.09 -4.02
CA HIS A 151 20.07 -8.38 -5.31
C HIS A 151 21.44 -7.73 -5.51
N ILE A 152 21.98 -7.07 -4.47
CA ILE A 152 23.30 -6.41 -4.56
C ILE A 152 24.44 -7.44 -4.47
N SER A 153 24.32 -8.46 -3.62
CA SER A 153 25.35 -9.51 -3.49
C SER A 153 25.49 -10.33 -4.78
N SER A 154 24.38 -10.74 -5.40
CA SER A 154 24.41 -11.53 -6.64
C SER A 154 24.94 -10.74 -7.83
N SER A 155 24.62 -9.45 -7.95
CA SER A 155 25.14 -8.58 -9.00
C SER A 155 26.64 -8.30 -8.84
N LYS A 156 27.13 -8.09 -7.60
CA LYS A 156 28.57 -7.96 -7.31
C LYS A 156 29.33 -9.26 -7.60
N LEU A 157 28.79 -10.41 -7.20
CA LEU A 157 29.39 -11.72 -7.48
C LEU A 157 29.49 -11.98 -8.99
N ARG A 158 28.42 -11.71 -9.75
CA ARG A 158 28.40 -11.89 -11.21
C ARG A 158 29.36 -10.94 -11.93
N ARG A 159 29.54 -9.72 -11.41
CA ARG A 159 30.52 -8.75 -11.93
C ARG A 159 31.95 -9.17 -11.65
N LYS A 160 32.24 -9.78 -10.49
CA LYS A 160 33.57 -10.30 -10.15
C LYS A 160 33.97 -11.47 -11.06
N ILE A 161 33.06 -12.42 -11.31
CA ILE A 161 33.30 -13.57 -12.21
C ILE A 161 33.55 -13.13 -13.66
N ARG A 162 32.97 -12.01 -14.12
CA ARG A 162 33.19 -11.50 -15.48
C ARG A 162 34.53 -10.75 -15.65
N VAL A 163 35.18 -10.35 -14.56
CA VAL A 163 36.40 -9.52 -14.58
C VAL A 163 37.66 -10.36 -14.37
N GLU A 164 37.54 -11.61 -13.89
CA GLU A 164 38.65 -12.57 -13.82
C GLU A 164 38.60 -13.50 -15.06
N PRO A 165 39.55 -13.37 -16.01
CA PRO A 165 39.68 -14.25 -17.18
C PRO A 165 40.28 -15.63 -16.84
#